data_AF-A0A1H8B933-F1
#
_entry.id   AF-A0A1H8B933-F1
#
_cell.length_a   1.000
_cell.length_b   1.000
_cell.length_c   1.000
_cell.angle_alpha   90.00
_cell.angle_beta   90.00
_cell.angle_gamma   90.00
#
_symmetry.space_group_name_H-M   'P 1'
#
loop_
_entity.id
_entity.type
_entity.pdbx_description
1 polymer ?
#
loop_
_entity_poly.entity_id
_entity_poly.type
_entity_poly.pdbx_seq_one_letter_code
_entity_poly.pdbx_strand_id
1 'polypeptide(L)'
;MNRLHHLKQTLPLNLMDSFGYPDTEFVLLDYNSSDGLEQYVLSELSVYINNNKLIYFRTESPHYFNRSHSRNLAFRLASGDIICNIDADNFTGKGLANYINQVFNKEKNIFLTNIKSGALIDSQKDILGKVCLRKEDFIKVCGYDESMVNYGFEDFDLVNRLELSGLLSQSFGFNSIGQSAIAHQVEESLKNEEISCRLESILLNYITPSSTELIFLLKDGFFLKGVLTDNFAYNLELDTFQYKQSLSKYQFSLKNDELIRGKWKSVSDRILITNDSDLHVIQLKHTNIPYLLLDNNNSKPYYKLADAEMVQTAIMIFSQIPNRVIMENNIRKKKIVVNEGGYGRGRVFKNFDYHSFIDL
;
A
#
# COMPACT_ATOMS: atom_id res chain seq x y z
N MET A 1 -1.29 -10.90 4.48
CA MET A 1 -1.54 -12.02 3.53
C MET A 1 -0.21 -12.62 3.11
N ASN A 2 -0.03 -13.93 3.29
CA ASN A 2 1.10 -14.72 2.77
C ASN A 2 2.52 -14.26 3.19
N ARG A 3 2.71 -13.92 4.48
CA ARG A 3 3.98 -13.48 5.05
C ARG A 3 4.44 -14.33 6.24
N LEU A 4 4.07 -15.62 6.26
CA LEU A 4 4.41 -16.54 7.36
C LEU A 4 5.92 -16.59 7.63
N HIS A 5 6.76 -16.59 6.59
CA HIS A 5 8.21 -16.67 6.78
C HIS A 5 8.80 -15.43 7.50
N HIS A 6 8.18 -14.25 7.37
CA HIS A 6 8.50 -13.07 8.16
C HIS A 6 7.96 -13.20 9.59
N LEU A 7 6.69 -13.59 9.74
CA LEU A 7 6.05 -13.75 11.05
C LEU A 7 6.74 -14.80 11.93
N LYS A 8 7.30 -15.86 11.35
CA LYS A 8 8.11 -16.86 12.05
C LYS A 8 9.31 -16.25 12.78
N GLN A 9 9.85 -15.15 12.26
CA GLN A 9 11.00 -14.47 12.81
C GLN A 9 10.59 -13.32 13.75
N THR A 10 9.58 -12.54 13.38
CA THR A 10 9.23 -11.29 14.07
C THR A 10 8.28 -11.52 15.25
N LEU A 11 7.19 -12.26 15.05
CA LEU A 11 6.10 -12.32 16.02
C LEU A 11 6.50 -12.97 17.36
N PRO A 12 7.22 -14.11 17.41
CA PRO A 12 7.69 -14.68 18.68
C PRO A 12 8.56 -13.70 19.47
N LEU A 13 9.48 -12.99 18.79
CA LEU A 13 10.35 -12.03 19.45
C LEU A 13 9.56 -10.80 19.93
N ASN A 14 8.64 -10.28 19.12
CA ASN A 14 7.81 -9.13 19.50
C ASN A 14 6.92 -9.43 20.72
N LEU A 15 6.37 -10.65 20.79
CA LEU A 15 5.60 -11.12 21.96
C LEU A 15 6.49 -11.20 23.21
N MET A 16 7.70 -11.73 23.09
CA MET A 16 8.67 -11.80 24.21
C MET A 16 9.12 -10.41 24.67
N ASP A 17 9.46 -9.52 23.73
CA ASP A 17 9.92 -8.16 24.00
C ASP A 17 8.87 -7.28 24.70
N SER A 18 7.60 -7.62 24.52
CA SER A 18 6.45 -6.94 25.13
C SER A 18 5.98 -7.61 26.42
N PHE A 19 6.52 -8.77 26.80
CA PHE A 19 6.06 -9.54 27.97
C PHE A 19 6.16 -8.76 29.28
N GLY A 20 7.12 -7.84 29.38
CA GLY A 20 7.32 -6.99 30.56
C GLY A 20 6.25 -5.91 30.78
N TYR A 21 5.33 -5.71 29.83
CA TYR A 21 4.22 -4.77 29.96
C TYR A 21 2.87 -5.52 29.91
N PRO A 22 2.13 -5.59 31.03
CA PRO A 22 0.95 -6.46 31.14
C PRO A 22 -0.22 -6.00 30.26
N ASP A 23 -0.39 -4.69 30.06
CA ASP A 23 -1.53 -4.11 29.33
C ASP A 23 -1.24 -3.99 27.82
N THR A 24 -0.80 -5.09 27.22
CA THR A 24 -0.55 -5.19 25.77
C THR A 24 -1.11 -6.50 25.23
N GLU A 25 -1.76 -6.38 24.08
CA GLU A 25 -2.22 -7.45 23.22
C GLU A 25 -1.58 -7.29 21.83
N PHE A 26 -1.35 -8.40 21.15
CA PHE A 26 -1.02 -8.43 19.73
C PHE A 26 -2.25 -8.90 18.97
N VAL A 27 -2.76 -8.07 18.07
CA VAL A 27 -3.83 -8.45 17.14
C VAL A 27 -3.18 -8.90 15.83
N LEU A 28 -3.18 -10.21 15.57
CA LEU A 28 -2.72 -10.76 14.31
C LEU A 28 -3.92 -10.97 13.39
N LEU A 29 -4.00 -10.17 12.33
CA LEU A 29 -4.98 -10.36 11.26
C LEU A 29 -4.38 -11.21 10.13
N ASP A 30 -4.87 -12.43 10.01
CA ASP A 30 -4.72 -13.24 8.82
C ASP A 30 -5.70 -12.80 7.73
N TYR A 31 -5.19 -11.97 6.83
CA TYR A 31 -5.92 -11.42 5.70
C TYR A 31 -5.99 -12.43 4.54
N ASN A 32 -6.67 -13.56 4.77
CA ASN A 32 -6.86 -14.68 3.85
C ASN A 32 -5.57 -15.32 3.30
N SER A 33 -4.61 -15.59 4.18
CA SER A 33 -3.35 -16.26 3.78
C SER A 33 -3.58 -17.74 3.48
N SER A 34 -2.77 -18.28 2.57
CA SER A 34 -2.75 -19.68 2.12
C SER A 34 -1.38 -20.34 2.31
N ASP A 35 -0.46 -19.71 3.04
CA ASP A 35 0.92 -20.14 3.24
C ASP A 35 1.11 -20.98 4.53
N GLY A 36 0.02 -21.43 5.14
CA GLY A 36 0.03 -22.22 6.38
C GLY A 36 0.09 -21.37 7.66
N LEU A 37 -0.20 -20.07 7.57
CA LEU A 37 -0.14 -19.15 8.72
C LEU A 37 -1.01 -19.62 9.90
N GLU A 38 -2.26 -19.99 9.64
CA GLU A 38 -3.17 -20.45 10.69
C GLU A 38 -2.60 -21.66 11.47
N GLN A 39 -2.14 -22.68 10.74
CA GLN A 39 -1.60 -23.90 11.34
C GLN A 39 -0.38 -23.59 12.20
N TYR A 40 0.49 -22.68 11.75
CA TYR A 40 1.63 -22.23 12.52
C TYR A 40 1.24 -21.50 13.80
N VAL A 41 0.26 -20.58 13.73
CA VAL A 41 -0.21 -19.85 14.93
C VAL A 41 -0.81 -20.83 15.94
N LEU A 42 -1.58 -21.82 15.47
CA LEU A 42 -2.19 -22.84 16.31
C LEU A 42 -1.13 -23.74 16.99
N SER A 43 -0.12 -24.19 16.25
CA SER A 43 0.88 -25.12 16.78
C SER A 43 1.92 -24.43 17.67
N GLU A 44 2.44 -23.27 17.26
CA GLU A 44 3.60 -22.64 17.91
C GLU A 44 3.23 -21.51 18.88
N LEU A 45 2.07 -20.86 18.69
CA LEU A 45 1.73 -19.63 19.42
C LEU A 45 0.48 -19.74 20.29
N SER A 46 -0.10 -20.93 20.42
CA SER A 46 -1.30 -21.19 21.24
C SER A 46 -1.15 -20.74 22.70
N VAL A 47 0.05 -20.84 23.28
CA VAL A 47 0.31 -20.35 24.64
C VAL A 47 0.03 -18.85 24.80
N TYR A 48 0.32 -18.05 23.77
CA TYR A 48 0.06 -16.61 23.76
C TYR A 48 -1.41 -16.29 23.50
N ILE A 49 -2.14 -17.18 22.82
CA ILE A 49 -3.59 -17.06 22.68
C ILE A 49 -4.27 -17.35 24.02
N ASN A 50 -3.86 -18.43 24.70
CA ASN A 50 -4.46 -18.86 25.95
C ASN A 50 -4.26 -17.86 27.11
N ASN A 51 -3.21 -17.04 27.06
CA ASN A 51 -2.96 -15.98 28.04
C ASN A 51 -3.39 -14.59 27.55
N ASN A 52 -4.15 -14.50 26.46
CA ASN A 52 -4.65 -13.26 25.85
C ASN A 52 -3.56 -12.26 25.42
N LYS A 53 -2.30 -12.70 25.21
CA LYS A 53 -1.24 -11.85 24.64
C LYS A 53 -1.28 -11.77 23.12
N LEU A 54 -1.82 -12.79 22.47
CA LEU A 54 -2.06 -12.83 21.04
C LEU A 54 -3.54 -13.09 20.79
N ILE A 55 -4.16 -12.25 19.97
CA ILE A 55 -5.51 -12.47 19.46
C ILE A 55 -5.38 -12.69 17.97
N TYR A 56 -5.76 -13.87 17.51
CA TYR A 56 -5.74 -14.23 16.11
C TYR A 56 -7.11 -13.94 15.50
N PHE A 57 -7.13 -13.18 14.41
CA PHE A 57 -8.31 -13.02 13.57
C PHE A 57 -8.00 -13.49 12.17
N ARG A 58 -9.00 -14.08 11.51
CA ARG A 58 -8.91 -14.43 10.10
C ARG A 58 -10.11 -13.91 9.33
N THR A 59 -9.87 -13.38 8.13
CA THR A 59 -10.91 -13.14 7.12
C THR A 59 -10.64 -14.04 5.91
N GLU A 60 -11.71 -14.45 5.24
CA GLU A 60 -11.65 -15.31 4.05
C GLU A 60 -12.12 -14.57 2.78
N SER A 61 -12.59 -13.33 2.93
CA SER A 61 -13.21 -12.57 1.83
C SER A 61 -12.23 -11.96 0.84
N PRO A 62 -11.07 -11.39 1.25
CA PRO A 62 -10.16 -10.73 0.31
C PRO A 62 -9.45 -11.71 -0.61
N HIS A 63 -9.49 -11.47 -1.93
CA HIS A 63 -8.71 -12.22 -2.93
C HIS A 63 -7.31 -11.63 -3.16
N TYR A 64 -7.15 -10.33 -2.88
CA TYR A 64 -5.92 -9.58 -3.04
C TYR A 64 -5.63 -8.84 -1.74
N PHE A 65 -4.36 -8.53 -1.51
CA PHE A 65 -3.97 -7.70 -0.40
C PHE A 65 -4.44 -6.26 -0.62
N ASN A 66 -5.09 -5.68 0.37
CA ASN A 66 -5.43 -4.27 0.42
C ASN A 66 -4.90 -3.72 1.75
N ARG A 67 -3.92 -2.83 1.65
CA ARG A 67 -3.18 -2.32 2.81
C ARG A 67 -4.06 -1.47 3.73
N SER A 68 -4.78 -0.50 3.18
CA SER A 68 -5.71 0.37 3.93
C SER A 68 -6.78 -0.45 4.65
N HIS A 69 -7.46 -1.35 3.93
CA HIS A 69 -8.53 -2.17 4.48
C HIS A 69 -8.05 -3.15 5.56
N SER A 70 -6.95 -3.87 5.31
CA SER A 70 -6.41 -4.82 6.29
C SER A 70 -6.01 -4.14 7.60
N ARG A 71 -5.39 -2.95 7.53
CA ARG A 71 -5.04 -2.16 8.71
C ARG A 71 -6.28 -1.63 9.42
N ASN A 72 -7.27 -1.13 8.68
CA ASN A 72 -8.55 -0.71 9.24
C ASN A 72 -9.26 -1.83 10.00
N LEU A 73 -9.32 -3.02 9.41
CA LEU A 73 -9.91 -4.21 10.03
C LEU A 73 -9.17 -4.56 11.34
N ALA A 74 -7.84 -4.65 11.29
CA ALA A 74 -7.01 -4.97 12.47
C ALA A 74 -7.17 -3.94 13.60
N PHE A 75 -7.15 -2.65 13.28
CA PHE A 75 -7.29 -1.57 14.27
C PHE A 75 -8.69 -1.51 14.89
N ARG A 76 -9.74 -1.85 14.13
CA ARG A 76 -11.10 -1.95 14.67
C ARG A 76 -11.24 -3.11 15.66
N LEU A 77 -10.53 -4.21 15.42
CA LEU A 77 -10.55 -5.42 16.25
C LEU A 77 -9.73 -5.31 17.55
N ALA A 78 -8.76 -4.40 17.60
CA ALA A 78 -7.99 -4.11 18.81
C ALA A 78 -8.89 -3.57 19.93
N SER A 79 -8.64 -3.97 21.17
CA SER A 79 -9.35 -3.53 22.37
C SER A 79 -8.68 -2.35 23.08
N GLY A 80 -7.37 -2.15 22.87
CA GLY A 80 -6.60 -1.10 23.53
C GLY A 80 -7.01 0.35 23.17
N ASP A 81 -6.78 1.26 24.12
CA ASP A 81 -7.01 2.70 23.95
C ASP A 81 -5.95 3.35 23.04
N ILE A 82 -4.76 2.76 22.97
CA ILE A 82 -3.67 3.11 22.07
C ILE A 82 -3.47 1.95 21.12
N ILE A 83 -3.48 2.23 19.83
CA ILE A 83 -3.27 1.25 18.76
C ILE A 83 -1.97 1.58 18.04
N CYS A 84 -1.25 0.54 17.60
CA CYS A 84 -0.03 0.72 16.83
C CYS A 84 0.05 -0.28 15.67
N ASN A 85 0.32 0.20 14.46
CA ASN A 85 0.54 -0.66 13.30
C ASN A 85 1.96 -1.22 13.32
N ILE A 86 2.09 -2.52 13.09
CA ILE A 86 3.36 -3.21 12.93
C ILE A 86 3.21 -4.17 11.74
N ASP A 87 4.03 -3.96 10.71
CA ASP A 87 4.04 -4.86 9.55
C ASP A 87 4.66 -6.22 9.92
N ALA A 88 4.35 -7.26 9.14
CA ALA A 88 4.73 -8.65 9.44
C ALA A 88 6.26 -8.89 9.49
N ASP A 89 7.04 -8.05 8.84
CA ASP A 89 8.50 -8.07 8.75
C ASP A 89 9.19 -7.13 9.74
N ASN A 90 8.42 -6.46 10.60
CA ASN A 90 8.94 -5.46 11.53
C ASN A 90 9.09 -6.01 12.96
N PHE A 91 10.20 -5.65 13.61
CA PHE A 91 10.39 -5.87 15.04
C PHE A 91 9.85 -4.70 15.86
N THR A 92 9.29 -4.97 17.04
CA THR A 92 8.86 -3.96 18.01
C THR A 92 9.99 -3.53 18.94
N GLY A 93 10.95 -4.42 19.22
CA GLY A 93 12.03 -4.18 20.17
C GLY A 93 11.56 -4.11 21.63
N LYS A 94 12.47 -4.46 22.54
CA LYS A 94 12.22 -4.50 23.97
C LYS A 94 11.81 -3.14 24.55
N GLY A 95 10.69 -3.12 25.27
CA GLY A 95 10.23 -1.94 26.01
C GLY A 95 9.43 -0.90 25.20
N LEU A 96 9.15 -1.17 23.92
CA LEU A 96 8.38 -0.26 23.06
C LEU A 96 6.99 0.06 23.65
N ALA A 97 6.25 -0.95 24.10
CA ALA A 97 4.91 -0.76 24.67
C ALA A 97 4.94 0.19 25.89
N ASN A 98 5.90 0.00 26.79
CA ASN A 98 6.08 0.87 27.94
C ASN A 98 6.44 2.31 27.51
N TYR A 99 7.32 2.47 26.53
CA TYR A 99 7.68 3.79 25.98
C TYR A 99 6.47 4.51 25.39
N ILE A 100 5.70 3.82 24.53
CA ILE A 100 4.48 4.35 23.92
C ILE A 100 3.53 4.84 25.01
N ASN A 101 3.24 3.99 26.00
CA ASN A 101 2.34 4.35 27.10
C ASN A 101 2.87 5.56 27.90
N GLN A 102 4.16 5.65 28.18
CA GLN A 102 4.75 6.81 28.87
C GLN A 102 4.57 8.11 28.08
N VAL A 103 4.81 8.08 26.76
CA VAL A 103 4.64 9.24 25.89
C VAL A 103 3.19 9.70 25.87
N PHE A 104 2.25 8.78 25.66
CA PHE A 104 0.83 9.09 25.62
C PHE A 104 0.24 9.47 27.00
N ASN A 105 0.86 9.11 28.12
CA ASN A 105 0.44 9.60 29.44
C ASN A 105 0.92 11.04 29.71
N LYS A 106 2.05 11.43 29.10
CA LYS A 106 2.64 12.76 29.29
C LYS A 106 2.04 13.80 28.35
N GLU A 107 1.90 13.45 27.07
CA GLU A 107 1.50 14.37 26.02
C GLU A 107 0.06 14.10 25.57
N LYS A 108 -0.72 15.18 25.42
CA LYS A 108 -2.07 15.14 24.86
C LYS A 108 -2.04 15.58 23.40
N ASN A 109 -2.99 15.13 22.60
CA ASN A 109 -3.16 15.53 21.19
C ASN A 109 -1.94 15.24 20.29
N ILE A 110 -1.33 14.07 20.47
CA ILE A 110 -0.20 13.61 19.66
C ILE A 110 -0.50 12.27 18.98
N PHE A 111 0.31 11.94 17.99
CA PHE A 111 0.48 10.57 17.49
C PHE A 111 1.95 10.31 17.20
N LEU A 112 2.35 9.04 17.19
CA LEU A 112 3.72 8.61 16.94
C LEU A 112 3.88 8.10 15.51
N THR A 113 4.83 8.65 14.77
CA THR A 113 5.22 8.18 13.44
C THR A 113 6.63 8.65 13.09
N ASN A 114 7.34 7.90 12.25
CA ASN A 114 8.57 8.37 11.62
C ASN A 114 8.32 9.08 10.28
N ILE A 115 7.08 9.09 9.80
CA ILE A 115 6.68 9.83 8.61
C ILE A 115 6.65 11.31 8.95
N LYS A 116 7.41 12.10 8.20
CA LYS A 116 7.34 13.55 8.27
C LYS A 116 6.39 14.07 7.20
N SER A 117 5.39 14.84 7.62
CA SER A 117 4.52 15.58 6.72
C SER A 117 5.35 16.46 5.79
N GLY A 118 5.00 16.46 4.50
CA GLY A 118 5.71 17.22 3.49
C GLY A 118 7.12 16.72 3.13
N ALA A 119 7.72 15.73 3.82
CA ALA A 119 9.07 15.26 3.52
C ALA A 119 9.17 14.54 2.17
N LEU A 120 10.36 14.63 1.56
CA LEU A 120 10.76 13.80 0.42
C LEU A 120 10.89 12.34 0.89
N ILE A 121 10.50 11.39 0.03
CA ILE A 121 10.70 9.97 0.30
C ILE A 121 12.21 9.72 0.18
N ASP A 122 12.95 9.90 1.26
CA ASP A 122 14.39 9.60 1.28
C ASP A 122 14.74 8.56 2.35
N SER A 123 15.45 7.54 1.87
CA SER A 123 16.30 6.52 2.51
C SER A 123 15.85 5.67 3.73
N GLN A 124 14.69 5.86 4.37
CA GLN A 124 14.27 4.95 5.47
C GLN A 124 12.90 4.30 5.23
N LYS A 125 12.74 3.61 4.08
CA LYS A 125 11.47 2.97 3.68
C LYS A 125 10.96 1.92 4.68
N ASP A 126 11.87 1.23 5.37
CA ASP A 126 11.54 0.00 6.09
C ASP A 126 10.90 0.21 7.48
N ILE A 127 10.85 1.46 7.98
CA ILE A 127 10.32 1.81 9.32
C ILE A 127 9.12 2.76 9.21
N LEU A 128 8.69 3.14 7.98
CA LEU A 128 7.63 4.12 7.77
C LEU A 128 6.24 3.60 8.20
N GLY A 129 6.01 2.29 8.13
CA GLY A 129 4.72 1.67 8.42
C GLY A 129 4.30 1.71 9.90
N LYS A 130 5.18 2.17 10.81
CA LYS A 130 4.86 2.27 12.24
C LYS A 130 4.15 3.60 12.54
N VAL A 131 2.84 3.50 12.77
CA VAL A 131 2.01 4.61 13.26
C VAL A 131 1.33 4.14 14.54
N CYS A 132 1.57 4.84 15.66
CA CYS A 132 0.83 4.61 16.90
C CYS A 132 0.00 5.84 17.26
N LEU A 133 -1.25 5.65 17.66
CA LEU A 133 -2.19 6.73 17.96
C LEU A 133 -3.26 6.26 18.95
N ARG A 134 -4.03 7.20 19.49
CA ARG A 134 -5.22 6.86 20.26
C ARG A 134 -6.29 6.28 19.34
N LYS A 135 -6.97 5.23 19.80
CA LYS A 135 -8.05 4.61 19.05
C LYS A 135 -9.18 5.59 18.75
N GLU A 136 -9.49 6.49 19.69
CA GLU A 136 -10.48 7.55 19.47
C GLU A 136 -10.14 8.47 18.29
N ASP A 137 -8.86 8.81 18.11
CA ASP A 137 -8.42 9.71 17.04
C ASP A 137 -8.44 9.01 15.69
N PHE A 138 -8.09 7.71 15.66
CA PHE A 138 -8.26 6.87 14.48
C PHE A 138 -9.73 6.79 14.03
N ILE A 139 -10.65 6.66 14.99
CA ILE A 139 -12.10 6.65 14.72
C ILE A 139 -12.57 7.99 14.19
N LYS A 140 -12.11 9.12 14.78
CA LYS A 140 -12.46 10.48 14.34
C LYS A 140 -12.09 10.75 12.88
N VAL A 141 -10.98 10.20 12.38
CA VAL A 141 -10.55 10.35 10.98
C VAL A 141 -11.09 9.24 10.05
N CYS A 142 -11.89 8.31 10.57
CA CYS A 142 -12.44 7.15 9.88
C CYS A 142 -11.39 6.26 9.20
N GLY A 143 -10.27 6.06 9.88
CA GLY A 143 -9.22 5.13 9.49
C GLY A 143 -8.36 5.54 8.29
N TYR A 144 -7.70 4.56 7.68
CA TYR A 144 -7.00 4.66 6.39
C TYR A 144 -7.99 4.81 5.25
N ASP A 145 -7.67 5.60 4.22
CA ASP A 145 -8.54 5.78 3.05
C ASP A 145 -8.57 4.48 2.20
N GLU A 146 -9.70 3.77 2.21
CA GLU A 146 -9.85 2.48 1.51
C GLU A 146 -10.05 2.65 0.00
N SER A 147 -10.19 3.89 -0.49
CA SER A 147 -10.12 4.17 -1.93
C SER A 147 -8.69 4.07 -2.47
N MET A 148 -7.67 4.13 -1.58
CA MET A 148 -6.28 3.83 -1.94
C MET A 148 -6.10 2.32 -2.06
N VAL A 149 -5.64 1.88 -3.23
CA VAL A 149 -5.46 0.47 -3.58
C VAL A 149 -4.04 0.24 -4.08
N ASN A 150 -3.58 -1.01 -4.02
CA ASN A 150 -2.19 -1.38 -4.28
C ASN A 150 -1.21 -0.70 -3.31
N TYR A 151 0.04 -0.56 -3.73
CA TYR A 151 1.15 -0.14 -2.89
C TYR A 151 1.31 1.38 -2.75
N GLY A 152 1.33 1.87 -1.51
CA GLY A 152 1.97 3.11 -1.09
C GLY A 152 1.04 4.32 -0.93
N PHE A 153 1.53 5.31 -0.17
CA PHE A 153 0.90 6.60 0.18
C PHE A 153 -0.22 6.57 1.23
N GLU A 154 -0.71 5.40 1.64
CA GLU A 154 -1.77 5.27 2.64
C GLU A 154 -1.36 5.77 4.04
N ASP A 155 -0.13 5.49 4.49
CA ASP A 155 0.36 6.00 5.78
C ASP A 155 0.58 7.52 5.75
N PHE A 156 1.08 8.05 4.63
CA PHE A 156 1.24 9.50 4.46
C PHE A 156 -0.11 10.21 4.51
N ASP A 157 -1.13 9.68 3.86
CA ASP A 157 -2.48 10.21 3.91
C ASP A 157 -3.07 10.22 5.32
N LEU A 158 -2.95 9.11 6.05
CA LEU A 158 -3.40 9.04 7.44
C LEU A 158 -2.69 10.10 8.29
N VAL A 159 -1.36 10.22 8.18
CA VAL A 159 -0.55 11.21 8.93
C VAL A 159 -1.00 12.63 8.62
N ASN A 160 -1.17 12.97 7.34
CA ASN A 160 -1.64 14.29 6.93
C ASN A 160 -3.03 14.60 7.51
N ARG A 161 -3.95 13.62 7.53
CA ARG A 161 -5.31 13.82 8.06
C ARG A 161 -5.33 13.92 9.58
N LEU A 162 -4.47 13.20 10.29
CA LEU A 162 -4.28 13.36 11.73
C LEU A 162 -3.77 14.76 12.08
N GLU A 163 -2.79 15.28 11.33
CA GLU A 163 -2.32 16.66 11.50
C GLU A 163 -3.40 17.70 11.20
N LEU A 164 -4.16 17.52 10.11
CA LEU A 164 -5.30 18.38 9.77
C LEU A 164 -6.40 18.37 10.84
N SER A 165 -6.50 17.27 11.60
CA SER A 165 -7.42 17.16 12.75
C SER A 165 -6.93 17.91 14.01
N GLY A 166 -5.73 18.49 13.97
CA GLY A 166 -5.13 19.25 15.07
C GLY A 166 -4.17 18.46 15.96
N LEU A 167 -3.80 17.24 15.57
CA LEU A 167 -2.82 16.44 16.30
C LEU A 167 -1.39 16.79 15.87
N LEU A 168 -0.44 16.60 16.78
CA LEU A 168 0.99 16.80 16.49
C LEU A 168 1.69 15.46 16.29
N SER A 169 2.41 15.32 15.17
CA SER A 169 3.26 14.16 14.94
C SER A 169 4.49 14.22 15.84
N GLN A 170 4.86 13.10 16.45
CA GLN A 170 6.12 12.95 17.17
C GLN A 170 6.86 11.69 16.70
N SER A 171 8.16 11.80 16.46
CA SER A 171 8.99 10.65 16.08
C SER A 171 9.20 9.70 17.24
N PHE A 172 9.37 8.41 16.95
CA PHE A 172 9.88 7.47 17.94
C PHE A 172 11.26 7.95 18.41
N GLY A 173 11.48 7.98 19.73
CA GLY A 173 12.74 8.47 20.30
C GLY A 173 13.96 7.75 19.71
N PHE A 174 15.07 8.49 19.53
CA PHE A 174 16.31 8.08 18.84
C PHE A 174 17.03 6.82 19.37
N ASN A 175 16.55 6.22 20.47
CA ASN A 175 17.09 4.97 20.98
C ASN A 175 16.37 3.81 20.29
N SER A 176 16.83 3.41 19.11
CA SER A 176 16.89 2.08 18.45
C SER A 176 15.86 0.95 18.75
N ILE A 177 14.86 1.14 19.58
CA ILE A 177 13.87 0.15 19.98
C ILE A 177 12.87 0.03 18.84
N GLY A 178 12.78 -1.16 18.25
CA GLY A 178 11.77 -1.47 17.25
C GLY A 178 11.97 -0.78 15.92
N GLN A 179 13.20 -0.45 15.56
CA GLN A 179 13.52 0.19 14.27
C GLN A 179 14.16 -0.80 13.27
N SER A 180 14.17 -2.10 13.57
CA SER A 180 14.60 -3.12 12.62
C SER A 180 13.41 -3.74 11.89
N ALA A 181 13.62 -3.99 10.60
CA ALA A 181 12.76 -4.79 9.75
C ALA A 181 13.62 -5.80 8.99
N ILE A 182 12.99 -6.88 8.54
CA ILE A 182 13.65 -7.85 7.65
C ILE A 182 13.73 -7.22 6.26
N ALA A 183 14.95 -7.09 5.74
CA ALA A 183 15.15 -6.60 4.37
C ALA A 183 14.52 -7.57 3.38
N HIS A 184 13.71 -7.05 2.46
CA HIS A 184 13.01 -7.84 1.44
C HIS A 184 13.13 -7.20 0.06
N GLN A 185 12.95 -8.02 -0.98
CA GLN A 185 12.96 -7.55 -2.37
C GLN A 185 11.63 -6.87 -2.71
N VAL A 186 11.67 -5.86 -3.59
CA VAL A 186 10.49 -5.10 -4.04
C VAL A 186 9.38 -6.02 -4.56
N GLU A 187 9.75 -7.09 -5.27
CA GLU A 187 8.84 -8.12 -5.77
C GLU A 187 7.90 -8.66 -4.69
N GLU A 188 8.43 -8.93 -3.51
CA GLU A 188 7.67 -9.54 -2.43
C GLU A 188 6.59 -8.59 -1.90
N SER A 189 6.90 -7.29 -1.87
CA SER A 189 5.97 -6.22 -1.51
C SER A 189 4.83 -6.02 -2.48
N LEU A 190 5.01 -6.43 -3.74
CA LEU A 190 4.00 -6.30 -4.79
C LEU A 190 3.23 -7.60 -5.06
N LYS A 191 3.74 -8.75 -4.64
CA LYS A 191 3.27 -10.09 -5.07
C LYS A 191 1.77 -10.34 -4.88
N ASN A 192 1.20 -9.89 -3.76
CA ASN A 192 -0.22 -10.09 -3.44
C ASN A 192 -1.09 -8.86 -3.73
N GLU A 193 -0.52 -7.78 -4.26
CA GLU A 193 -1.27 -6.59 -4.65
C GLU A 193 -2.15 -6.93 -5.86
N GLU A 194 -3.34 -6.33 -5.93
CA GLU A 194 -4.36 -6.64 -6.93
C GLU A 194 -3.82 -6.53 -8.36
N ILE A 195 -3.13 -5.42 -8.67
CA ILE A 195 -2.57 -5.19 -10.00
C ILE A 195 -1.58 -6.27 -10.42
N SER A 196 -0.75 -6.76 -9.49
CA SER A 196 0.26 -7.79 -9.77
C SER A 196 -0.38 -9.15 -10.03
N CYS A 197 -1.38 -9.54 -9.22
CA CYS A 197 -2.07 -10.81 -9.40
C CYS A 197 -2.85 -10.87 -10.73
N ARG A 198 -3.45 -9.74 -11.12
CA ARG A 198 -4.27 -9.61 -12.32
C ARG A 198 -3.47 -9.29 -13.58
N LEU A 199 -2.19 -8.94 -13.50
CA LEU A 199 -1.39 -8.54 -14.66
C LEU A 199 -1.22 -9.67 -15.67
N GLU A 200 -1.57 -9.39 -16.92
CA GLU A 200 -1.27 -10.23 -18.09
C GLU A 200 -0.01 -9.72 -18.81
N SER A 201 0.04 -8.42 -19.10
CA SER A 201 1.21 -7.78 -19.71
C SER A 201 1.18 -6.27 -19.59
N ILE A 202 2.34 -5.63 -19.77
CA ILE A 202 2.48 -4.18 -19.87
C ILE A 202 2.93 -3.85 -21.28
N LEU A 203 2.24 -2.93 -21.94
CA LEU A 203 2.64 -2.35 -23.20
C LEU A 203 3.15 -0.94 -22.98
N LEU A 204 4.22 -0.57 -23.68
CA LEU A 204 4.90 0.69 -23.55
C LEU A 204 4.96 1.39 -24.91
N ASN A 205 4.52 2.65 -24.97
CA ASN A 205 4.79 3.53 -26.11
C ASN A 205 5.61 4.73 -25.60
N TYR A 206 6.83 4.86 -26.11
CA TYR A 206 7.69 5.99 -25.81
C TYR A 206 7.21 7.24 -26.58
N ILE A 207 7.01 8.36 -25.87
CA ILE A 207 6.47 9.60 -26.45
C ILE A 207 7.56 10.67 -26.55
N THR A 208 8.22 10.99 -25.44
CA THR A 208 9.38 11.90 -25.36
C THR A 208 10.42 11.35 -24.37
N PRO A 209 11.65 11.90 -24.31
CA PRO A 209 12.61 11.56 -23.24
C PRO A 209 12.05 11.63 -21.82
N SER A 210 11.07 12.49 -21.58
CA SER A 210 10.40 12.67 -20.29
C SER A 210 9.03 11.99 -20.19
N SER A 211 8.48 11.39 -21.26
CA SER A 211 7.12 10.85 -21.22
C SER A 211 6.92 9.52 -21.94
N THR A 212 6.16 8.64 -21.32
CA THR A 212 5.91 7.27 -21.80
C THR A 212 4.47 6.87 -21.51
N GLU A 213 3.74 6.40 -22.52
CA GLU A 213 2.43 5.77 -22.32
C GLU A 213 2.60 4.32 -21.91
N LEU A 214 1.91 3.93 -20.84
CA LEU A 214 1.86 2.55 -20.36
C LEU A 214 0.42 2.04 -20.37
N ILE A 215 0.25 0.81 -20.87
CA ILE A 215 -1.01 0.08 -20.89
C ILE A 215 -0.81 -1.22 -20.14
N PHE A 216 -1.48 -1.36 -18.99
CA PHE A 216 -1.54 -2.58 -18.21
C PHE A 216 -2.74 -3.39 -18.69
N LEU A 217 -2.49 -4.55 -19.28
CA LEU A 217 -3.52 -5.50 -19.66
C LEU A 217 -3.72 -6.49 -18.51
N LEU A 218 -4.97 -6.65 -18.07
CA LEU A 218 -5.34 -7.53 -16.95
C LEU A 218 -6.04 -8.80 -17.45
N LYS A 219 -5.83 -9.92 -16.76
CA LYS A 219 -6.32 -11.27 -17.14
C LYS A 219 -7.85 -11.37 -17.24
N ASP A 220 -8.57 -10.50 -16.56
CA ASP A 220 -10.04 -10.46 -16.57
C ASP A 220 -10.61 -9.58 -17.70
N GLY A 221 -9.76 -9.16 -18.65
CA GLY A 221 -10.16 -8.40 -19.82
C GLY A 221 -10.31 -6.90 -19.56
N PHE A 222 -9.84 -6.38 -18.41
CA PHE A 222 -9.72 -4.95 -18.17
C PHE A 222 -8.33 -4.42 -18.48
N PHE A 223 -8.23 -3.13 -18.85
CA PHE A 223 -6.94 -2.45 -18.97
C PHE A 223 -6.89 -1.18 -18.13
N LEU A 224 -5.67 -0.77 -17.78
CA LEU A 224 -5.36 0.54 -17.23
C LEU A 224 -4.38 1.24 -18.17
N LYS A 225 -4.61 2.51 -18.50
CA LYS A 225 -3.74 3.29 -19.37
C LYS A 225 -3.43 4.64 -18.76
N GLY A 226 -2.16 5.02 -18.77
CA GLY A 226 -1.72 6.35 -18.33
C GLY A 226 -0.47 6.80 -19.09
N VAL A 227 -0.29 8.11 -19.21
CA VAL A 227 0.96 8.69 -19.71
C VAL A 227 1.79 9.08 -18.50
N LEU A 228 2.87 8.35 -18.28
CA LEU A 228 3.86 8.61 -17.26
C LEU A 228 4.75 9.78 -17.68
N THR A 229 4.97 10.74 -16.79
CA THR A 229 5.91 11.85 -16.95
C THR A 229 7.03 11.74 -15.91
N ASP A 230 8.28 11.71 -16.36
CA ASP A 230 9.46 11.94 -15.51
C ASP A 230 9.69 13.45 -15.38
N ASN A 231 9.28 14.00 -14.24
CA ASN A 231 9.38 15.42 -13.89
C ASN A 231 10.82 15.90 -13.68
N PHE A 232 11.78 14.99 -13.50
CA PHE A 232 13.19 15.36 -13.40
C PHE A 232 13.78 15.51 -14.81
N ALA A 233 13.40 14.64 -15.74
CA ALA A 233 13.78 14.74 -17.16
C ALA A 233 13.01 15.84 -17.91
N TYR A 234 11.73 16.09 -17.57
CA TYR A 234 10.86 17.07 -18.26
C TYR A 234 11.46 18.49 -18.30
N ASN A 235 12.09 18.91 -17.20
CA ASN A 235 12.69 20.24 -17.13
C ASN A 235 13.96 20.40 -18.00
N LEU A 236 14.53 19.29 -18.50
CA LEU A 236 15.66 19.30 -19.43
C LEU A 236 15.23 19.43 -20.89
N GLU A 237 13.95 19.17 -21.21
CA GLU A 237 13.39 19.31 -22.56
C GLU A 237 12.95 20.74 -22.89
N LEU A 238 12.79 21.60 -21.87
CA LEU A 238 12.49 23.01 -22.05
C LEU A 238 13.78 23.73 -22.47
N ASP A 239 13.79 24.24 -23.71
CA ASP A 239 14.88 24.84 -24.48
C ASP A 239 15.45 26.16 -23.90
N THR A 240 15.60 26.23 -22.57
CA THR A 240 16.28 27.31 -21.86
C THR A 240 17.59 26.75 -21.33
N PHE A 241 18.72 27.28 -21.81
CA PHE A 241 20.09 27.05 -21.29
C PHE A 241 20.29 27.39 -19.80
N GLN A 242 19.21 27.60 -19.05
CA GLN A 242 19.20 27.73 -17.61
C GLN A 242 18.79 26.38 -17.01
N TYR A 243 19.74 25.74 -16.32
CA TYR A 243 19.46 24.61 -15.45
C TYR A 243 18.36 25.01 -14.45
N LYS A 244 17.13 24.55 -14.68
CA LYS A 244 16.05 24.66 -13.71
C LYS A 244 15.97 23.34 -12.97
N GLN A 245 16.39 23.35 -11.71
CA GLN A 245 16.11 22.24 -10.81
C GLN A 245 14.61 21.97 -10.81
N SER A 246 14.20 20.71 -10.96
CA SER A 246 12.78 20.35 -10.93
C SER A 246 12.17 20.82 -9.61
N LEU A 247 11.09 21.61 -9.70
CA LEU A 247 10.27 21.96 -8.53
C LEU A 247 9.34 20.81 -8.11
N SER A 248 9.31 19.72 -8.87
CA SER A 248 8.48 18.56 -8.55
C SER A 248 9.05 17.82 -7.34
N LYS A 249 8.20 17.60 -6.34
CA LYS A 249 8.53 16.78 -5.17
C LYS A 249 8.76 15.30 -5.54
N TYR A 250 8.21 14.86 -6.67
CA TYR A 250 8.24 13.45 -7.08
C TYR A 250 8.77 13.30 -8.51
N GLN A 251 9.63 12.30 -8.73
CA GLN A 251 10.17 12.00 -10.05
C GLN A 251 9.05 11.71 -11.05
N PHE A 252 8.11 10.83 -10.71
CA PHE A 252 7.09 10.39 -11.65
C PHE A 252 5.68 10.94 -11.35
N SER A 253 4.93 11.31 -12.38
CA SER A 253 3.51 11.68 -12.32
C SER A 253 2.74 11.13 -13.52
N LEU A 254 1.41 11.10 -13.41
CA LEU A 254 0.54 10.85 -14.56
C LEU A 254 0.18 12.19 -15.20
N LYS A 255 0.24 12.25 -16.53
CA LYS A 255 -0.24 13.42 -17.27
C LYS A 255 -1.69 13.70 -16.90
N ASN A 256 -1.97 14.93 -16.46
CA ASN A 256 -3.27 15.40 -15.97
C ASN A 256 -3.84 14.63 -14.76
N ASP A 257 -3.03 13.83 -14.06
CA ASP A 257 -3.49 12.92 -13.00
C ASP A 257 -4.55 11.91 -13.47
N GLU A 258 -4.58 11.61 -14.77
CA GLU A 258 -5.60 10.76 -15.39
C GLU A 258 -5.11 9.32 -15.59
N LEU A 259 -5.90 8.37 -15.09
CA LEU A 259 -5.76 6.94 -15.35
C LEU A 259 -7.02 6.44 -16.05
N ILE A 260 -6.88 6.04 -17.31
CA ILE A 260 -7.98 5.56 -18.14
C ILE A 260 -8.18 4.07 -17.89
N ARG A 261 -9.44 3.65 -17.83
CA ARG A 261 -9.85 2.25 -17.69
C ARG A 261 -10.79 1.84 -18.81
N GLY A 262 -10.84 0.55 -19.10
CA GLY A 262 -11.82 -0.01 -20.02
C GLY A 262 -11.55 -1.49 -20.26
N LYS A 263 -12.02 -2.01 -21.39
CA LYS A 263 -11.92 -3.44 -21.73
C LYS A 263 -10.92 -3.71 -22.83
N TRP A 264 -10.29 -4.88 -22.78
CA TRP A 264 -9.48 -5.38 -23.87
C TRP A 264 -9.78 -6.85 -24.17
N LYS A 265 -9.44 -7.28 -25.38
CA LYS A 265 -9.45 -8.69 -25.78
C LYS A 265 -8.40 -8.96 -26.85
N SER A 266 -7.89 -10.19 -26.86
CA SER A 266 -7.08 -10.69 -27.96
C SER A 266 -7.98 -11.33 -29.03
N VAL A 267 -7.77 -10.98 -30.30
CA VAL A 267 -8.47 -11.55 -31.46
C VAL A 267 -7.44 -11.84 -32.55
N SER A 268 -7.13 -13.13 -32.76
CA SER A 268 -6.15 -13.59 -33.74
C SER A 268 -4.77 -12.92 -33.53
N ASP A 269 -4.37 -12.02 -34.44
CA ASP A 269 -3.09 -11.31 -34.44
C ASP A 269 -3.22 -9.88 -33.88
N ARG A 270 -4.29 -9.59 -33.12
CA ARG A 270 -4.58 -8.23 -32.64
C ARG A 270 -5.00 -8.18 -31.19
N ILE A 271 -4.67 -7.06 -30.55
CA ILE A 271 -5.24 -6.63 -29.28
C ILE A 271 -6.23 -5.49 -29.57
N LEU A 272 -7.46 -5.64 -29.09
CA LEU A 272 -8.51 -4.64 -29.19
C LEU A 272 -8.73 -4.02 -27.82
N ILE A 273 -8.59 -2.70 -27.72
CA ILE A 273 -8.78 -1.94 -26.48
C ILE A 273 -9.96 -0.98 -26.68
N THR A 274 -10.95 -1.04 -25.79
CA THR A 274 -12.17 -0.21 -25.83
C THR A 274 -12.28 0.57 -24.53
N ASN A 275 -12.20 1.89 -24.61
CA ASN A 275 -12.36 2.78 -23.46
C ASN A 275 -13.85 2.85 -23.06
N ASP A 276 -14.13 3.00 -21.76
CA ASP A 276 -15.50 3.18 -21.27
C ASP A 276 -16.05 4.59 -21.61
N SER A 277 -15.18 5.60 -21.73
CA SER A 277 -15.57 6.99 -22.03
C SER A 277 -15.57 7.34 -23.52
N ASP A 278 -14.85 6.58 -24.34
CA ASP A 278 -14.73 6.82 -25.78
C ASP A 278 -15.00 5.50 -26.51
N LEU A 279 -15.94 5.49 -27.46
CA LEU A 279 -16.18 4.38 -28.40
C LEU A 279 -14.96 4.07 -29.32
N HIS A 280 -13.79 4.63 -29.03
CA HIS A 280 -12.54 4.43 -29.75
C HIS A 280 -11.93 3.07 -29.42
N VAL A 281 -11.76 2.27 -30.47
CA VAL A 281 -11.08 0.98 -30.42
C VAL A 281 -9.64 1.16 -30.89
N ILE A 282 -8.66 0.99 -29.99
CA ILE A 282 -7.26 0.87 -30.39
C ILE A 282 -7.05 -0.57 -30.88
N GLN A 283 -6.49 -0.71 -32.09
CA GLN A 283 -6.18 -2.01 -32.67
C GLN A 283 -4.68 -2.17 -32.79
N LEU A 284 -4.10 -2.95 -31.89
CA LEU A 284 -2.66 -3.23 -31.88
C LEU A 284 -2.41 -4.53 -32.62
N LYS A 285 -1.76 -4.47 -33.79
CA LYS A 285 -1.43 -5.64 -34.60
C LYS A 285 -0.04 -6.16 -34.26
N HIS A 286 0.10 -7.46 -34.04
CA HIS A 286 1.40 -8.10 -33.89
C HIS A 286 2.26 -7.91 -35.14
N THR A 287 3.53 -7.59 -34.94
CA THR A 287 4.53 -7.53 -36.02
C THR A 287 5.36 -8.81 -36.06
N ASN A 288 6.26 -8.92 -37.04
CA ASN A 288 7.27 -9.99 -37.06
C ASN A 288 8.26 -9.90 -35.89
N ILE A 289 8.26 -8.79 -35.15
CA ILE A 289 9.06 -8.60 -33.94
C ILE A 289 8.15 -8.94 -32.74
N PRO A 290 8.48 -9.98 -31.93
CA PRO A 290 7.56 -10.55 -30.93
C PRO A 290 7.01 -9.57 -29.90
N TYR A 291 7.79 -8.55 -29.57
CA TYR A 291 7.47 -7.55 -28.56
C TYR A 291 6.88 -6.26 -29.14
N LEU A 292 6.77 -6.12 -30.46
CA LEU A 292 6.26 -4.91 -31.10
C LEU A 292 4.84 -5.12 -31.63
N LEU A 293 3.94 -4.23 -31.22
CA LEU A 293 2.62 -4.06 -31.80
C LEU A 293 2.50 -2.68 -32.44
N LEU A 294 1.74 -2.58 -33.53
CA LEU A 294 1.46 -1.30 -34.20
C LEU A 294 -0.01 -0.94 -34.06
N ASP A 295 -0.27 0.30 -33.63
CA ASP A 295 -1.62 0.88 -33.72
C ASP A 295 -1.97 1.10 -35.19
N ASN A 296 -2.96 0.34 -35.68
CA ASN A 296 -3.42 0.43 -37.07
C ASN A 296 -3.91 1.83 -37.47
N ASN A 297 -4.35 2.65 -36.51
CA ASN A 297 -4.93 3.97 -36.81
C ASN A 297 -3.87 5.07 -36.90
N ASN A 298 -2.80 4.98 -36.10
CA ASN A 298 -1.82 6.07 -35.95
C ASN A 298 -0.36 5.64 -36.17
N SER A 299 -0.11 4.38 -36.55
CA SER A 299 1.23 3.80 -36.73
C SER A 299 2.14 3.93 -35.51
N LYS A 300 1.56 4.00 -34.30
CA LYS A 300 2.31 4.12 -33.04
C LYS A 300 2.85 2.74 -32.62
N PRO A 301 4.15 2.62 -32.30
CA PRO A 301 4.74 1.37 -31.83
C PRO A 301 4.52 1.16 -30.33
N TYR A 302 4.00 -0.01 -29.97
CA TYR A 302 3.89 -0.46 -28.59
C TYR A 302 4.83 -1.64 -28.35
N TYR A 303 5.64 -1.54 -27.31
CA TYR A 303 6.59 -2.56 -26.90
C TYR A 303 6.05 -3.31 -25.68
N LYS A 304 5.93 -4.64 -25.77
CA LYS A 304 5.63 -5.47 -24.62
C LYS A 304 6.83 -5.46 -23.68
N LEU A 305 6.61 -5.03 -22.44
CA LEU A 305 7.63 -5.03 -21.40
C LEU A 305 7.89 -6.46 -20.95
N ALA A 306 9.11 -6.95 -21.17
CA ALA A 306 9.52 -8.32 -20.87
C ALA A 306 10.55 -8.42 -19.74
N ASP A 307 11.28 -7.33 -19.48
CA ASP A 307 12.26 -7.29 -18.40
C ASP A 307 11.57 -7.25 -17.03
N ALA A 308 11.95 -8.15 -16.13
CA ALA A 308 11.29 -8.35 -14.85
C ALA A 308 11.44 -7.14 -13.91
N GLU A 309 12.61 -6.51 -13.89
CA GLU A 309 12.88 -5.33 -13.05
C GLU A 309 12.09 -4.12 -13.54
N MET A 310 12.02 -3.91 -14.86
CA MET A 310 11.20 -2.86 -15.46
C MET A 310 9.70 -3.09 -15.20
N VAL A 311 9.22 -4.34 -15.27
CA VAL A 311 7.82 -4.68 -14.93
C VAL A 311 7.53 -4.33 -13.48
N GLN A 312 8.39 -4.72 -12.53
CA GLN A 312 8.21 -4.39 -11.12
C GLN A 312 8.24 -2.88 -10.88
N THR A 313 9.16 -2.17 -11.54
CA THR A 313 9.25 -0.70 -11.47
C THR A 313 7.98 -0.04 -11.99
N ALA A 314 7.47 -0.49 -13.14
CA ALA A 314 6.23 0.03 -13.71
C ALA A 314 5.03 -0.22 -12.77
N ILE A 315 4.89 -1.41 -12.21
CA ILE A 315 3.84 -1.75 -11.22
C ILE A 315 3.95 -0.84 -9.99
N MET A 316 5.16 -0.67 -9.44
CA MET A 316 5.39 0.17 -8.26
C MET A 316 4.95 1.62 -8.52
N ILE A 317 5.40 2.21 -9.62
CA ILE A 317 5.07 3.58 -10.01
C ILE A 317 3.56 3.74 -10.22
N PHE A 318 2.92 2.81 -10.95
CA PHE A 318 1.48 2.85 -11.23
C PHE A 318 0.62 2.58 -10.01
N SER A 319 1.14 1.90 -8.99
CA SER A 319 0.46 1.72 -7.70
C SER A 319 0.49 2.99 -6.88
N GLN A 320 1.64 3.67 -6.85
CA GLN A 320 1.89 4.83 -6.00
C GLN A 320 1.21 6.11 -6.49
N ILE A 321 1.25 6.40 -7.80
CA ILE A 321 0.76 7.70 -8.32
C ILE A 321 -0.73 7.91 -8.04
N PRO A 322 -1.65 6.95 -8.31
CA PRO A 322 -3.07 7.15 -8.02
C PRO A 322 -3.34 7.41 -6.53
N ASN A 323 -2.68 6.69 -5.62
CA ASN A 323 -2.82 6.90 -4.17
C ASN A 323 -2.27 8.27 -3.75
N ARG A 324 -1.16 8.72 -4.36
CA ARG A 324 -0.64 10.07 -4.15
C ARG A 324 -1.64 11.14 -4.59
N VAL A 325 -2.28 10.98 -5.75
CA VAL A 325 -3.31 11.92 -6.24
C VAL A 325 -4.48 11.99 -5.25
N ILE A 326 -4.91 10.87 -4.68
CA ILE A 326 -5.94 10.83 -3.63
C ILE A 326 -5.45 11.61 -2.39
N MET A 327 -4.24 11.33 -1.90
CA MET A 327 -3.64 12.02 -0.74
C MET A 327 -3.54 13.54 -0.95
N GLU A 328 -3.02 13.98 -2.10
CA GLU A 328 -2.88 15.41 -2.44
C GLU A 328 -4.25 16.08 -2.54
N ASN A 329 -5.26 15.38 -3.08
CA ASN A 329 -6.63 15.85 -3.09
C ASN A 329 -7.22 15.99 -1.69
N ASN A 330 -6.95 15.02 -0.80
CA ASN A 330 -7.38 15.07 0.60
C ASN A 330 -6.77 16.28 1.32
N ILE A 331 -5.45 16.52 1.16
CA ILE A 331 -4.77 17.71 1.70
C ILE A 331 -5.39 19.00 1.15
N ARG A 332 -5.50 19.12 -0.19
CA ARG A 332 -6.02 20.33 -0.86
C ARG A 332 -7.43 20.67 -0.42
N LYS A 333 -8.28 19.66 -0.24
CA LYS A 333 -9.68 19.82 0.22
C LYS A 333 -9.81 19.90 1.74
N LYS A 334 -8.70 19.80 2.49
CA LYS A 334 -8.68 19.67 3.96
C LYS A 334 -9.61 18.55 4.44
N LYS A 335 -9.65 17.44 3.72
CA LYS A 335 -10.50 16.28 4.01
C LYS A 335 -9.89 15.47 5.15
N ILE A 336 -10.46 15.60 6.35
CA ILE A 336 -10.02 14.87 7.55
C ILE A 336 -10.66 13.47 7.61
N VAL A 337 -11.94 13.38 7.26
CA VAL A 337 -12.75 12.16 7.33
C VAL A 337 -12.86 11.51 5.96
N VAL A 338 -12.57 10.22 5.87
CA VAL A 338 -12.64 9.40 4.65
C VAL A 338 -13.63 8.24 4.84
N ASN A 339 -13.79 7.37 3.83
CA ASN A 339 -14.64 6.19 3.88
C ASN A 339 -16.11 6.49 4.20
N GLU A 340 -16.76 7.26 3.34
CA GLU A 340 -18.19 7.59 3.49
C GLU A 340 -19.02 6.30 3.59
N GLY A 341 -19.75 6.16 4.71
CA GLY A 341 -20.52 4.97 5.04
C GLY A 341 -19.83 3.99 5.99
N GLY A 342 -18.52 4.09 6.22
CA GLY A 342 -17.78 3.25 7.18
C GLY A 342 -16.55 2.60 6.55
N TYR A 343 -15.68 2.05 7.40
CA TYR A 343 -14.35 1.53 7.03
C TYR A 343 -14.04 0.23 7.76
N GLY A 344 -13.10 -0.56 7.24
CA GLY A 344 -12.67 -1.84 7.80
C GLY A 344 -13.83 -2.82 7.88
N ARG A 345 -14.70 -2.84 6.86
CA ARG A 345 -15.87 -3.72 6.83
C ARG A 345 -15.49 -5.12 6.40
N GLY A 346 -16.01 -6.12 7.08
CA GLY A 346 -15.78 -7.50 6.68
C GLY A 346 -16.05 -8.50 7.78
N ARG A 347 -16.26 -9.73 7.35
CA ARG A 347 -16.42 -10.88 8.25
C ARG A 347 -15.06 -11.36 8.73
N VAL A 348 -14.92 -11.50 10.04
CA VAL A 348 -13.74 -12.12 10.67
C VAL A 348 -14.11 -13.18 11.69
N PHE A 349 -13.24 -14.16 11.83
CA PHE A 349 -13.31 -15.25 12.80
C PHE A 349 -12.21 -15.05 13.84
N LYS A 350 -12.53 -15.27 15.12
CA LYS A 350 -11.60 -15.05 16.24
C LYS A 350 -11.07 -16.38 16.75
N ASN A 351 -9.76 -16.48 16.95
CA ASN A 351 -9.09 -17.61 17.62
C ASN A 351 -9.59 -18.98 17.15
N PHE A 352 -9.68 -19.18 15.83
CA PHE A 352 -10.09 -20.43 15.17
C PHE A 352 -11.56 -20.85 15.41
N ASP A 353 -12.39 -20.00 16.03
CA ASP A 353 -13.83 -20.23 16.09
C ASP A 353 -14.50 -19.81 14.78
N TYR A 354 -14.87 -20.80 13.98
CA TYR A 354 -15.58 -20.62 12.71
C TYR A 354 -17.11 -20.74 12.84
N HIS A 355 -17.62 -21.03 14.05
CA HIS A 355 -19.06 -21.07 14.31
C HIS A 355 -19.61 -19.67 14.61
N SER A 356 -18.76 -18.77 15.09
CA SER A 356 -19.10 -17.39 15.40
C SER A 356 -18.24 -16.43 14.58
N PHE A 357 -18.85 -15.43 13.96
CA PHE A 357 -18.11 -14.38 13.26
C PHE A 357 -18.43 -13.00 13.83
N ILE A 358 -17.47 -12.09 13.70
CA ILE A 358 -17.66 -10.65 13.93
C ILE A 358 -17.89 -10.01 12.57
N ASP A 359 -18.98 -9.25 12.47
CA ASP A 359 -19.29 -8.43 11.31
C ASP A 359 -19.00 -6.98 11.66
N LEU A 360 -18.08 -6.37 10.90
CA LEU A 360 -17.58 -5.01 11.13
C LEU A 360 -18.18 -4.00 10.15
#